data_AF-C6PPA4-F1
#
_entry.id   AF-C6PPA4-F1
#
_cell.length_a   1.000
_cell.length_b   1.000
_cell.length_c   1.000
_cell.angle_alpha   90.00
_cell.angle_beta   90.00
_cell.angle_gamma   90.00
#
_symmetry.space_group_name_H-M   'P 1'
#
loop_
_entity.id
_entity.type
_entity.pdbx_description
1 polymer ?
#
loop_
_entity_poly.entity_id
_entity_poly.type
_entity_poly.pdbx_seq_one_letter_code
_entity_poly.pdbx_strand_id
1 'polypeptide(L)'
;MILDDKYADYIKDLLNKASDYDAERKIFGSRNHQYKLNPIISEEQVKNFEKEHQIILPEEYRFFLTKIGNGGAGPDYGIFPLEDIMENEKYCMSKKAFIDVGLTDAMWDYAMGDEDRLFTWTGM
;
A
#
# COMPACT_ATOMS: atom_id res chain seq x y z
N MET A 1 -9.05 -4.11 16.09
CA MET A 1 -8.03 -3.03 15.97
C MET A 1 -8.76 -1.71 16.15
N ILE A 2 -8.19 -0.75 16.87
CA ILE A 2 -8.79 0.59 17.02
C ILE A 2 -8.05 1.51 16.06
N LEU A 3 -8.78 2.11 15.12
CA LEU A 3 -8.26 3.05 14.13
C LEU A 3 -8.33 4.47 14.70
N ASP A 4 -7.29 4.88 15.41
CA ASP A 4 -7.19 6.19 16.06
C ASP A 4 -5.86 6.90 15.74
N ASP A 5 -5.73 8.15 16.18
CA ASP A 5 -4.51 8.93 15.93
C ASP A 5 -3.26 8.29 16.56
N LYS A 6 -3.41 7.55 17.68
CA LYS A 6 -2.30 6.82 18.30
C LYS A 6 -1.80 5.70 17.40
N TYR A 7 -2.70 4.99 16.72
CA TYR A 7 -2.33 3.96 15.75
C TYR A 7 -1.67 4.56 14.50
N ALA A 8 -2.13 5.72 14.04
CA ALA A 8 -1.48 6.44 12.94
C ALA A 8 -0.04 6.85 13.31
N ASP A 9 0.16 7.39 14.52
CA ASP A 9 1.49 7.76 15.02
C ASP A 9 2.40 6.53 15.18
N TYR A 10 1.86 5.40 15.63
CA TYR A 10 2.59 4.15 15.71
C TYR A 10 3.14 3.71 14.34
N ILE A 11 2.33 3.79 13.28
CA ILE A 11 2.78 3.43 11.93
C ILE A 11 3.86 4.39 11.42
N LYS A 12 3.73 5.69 11.67
CA LYS A 12 4.75 6.69 11.31
C LYS A 12 6.07 6.45 12.07
N ASP A 13 5.99 6.06 13.34
CA ASP A 13 7.17 5.69 14.14
C ASP A 13 7.87 4.42 13.61
N LEU A 14 7.11 3.42 13.15
CA LEU A 14 7.69 2.24 12.50
C LEU A 14 8.47 2.61 11.24
N LEU A 15 7.98 3.55 10.43
CA LEU A 15 8.69 4.02 9.24
C LEU A 15 9.96 4.79 9.60
N ASN A 16 9.94 5.61 10.64
CA ASN A 16 11.15 6.28 11.12
C ASN A 16 12.20 5.26 11.56
N LYS A 17 11.81 4.23 12.33
CA LYS A 17 12.70 3.14 12.72
C LYS A 17 13.27 2.38 11.53
N ALA A 18 12.45 2.12 10.51
CA ALA A 18 12.90 1.48 9.28
C ALA A 18 13.90 2.36 8.51
N SER A 19 13.64 3.67 8.44
CA SER A 19 14.55 4.66 7.85
C SER A 19 15.90 4.72 8.57
N ASP A 20 15.89 4.69 9.90
CA ASP A 20 17.12 4.69 10.71
C ASP A 20 17.92 3.40 10.53
N TYR A 21 17.22 2.26 10.45
CA TYR A 21 17.84 0.95 10.24
C TYR A 21 18.48 0.82 8.86
N ASP A 22 17.85 1.35 7.81
CA ASP A 22 18.36 1.35 6.44
C ASP A 22 18.80 2.75 5.98
N ALA A 23 19.65 3.40 6.78
CA ALA A 23 20.12 4.76 6.52
C ALA A 23 20.81 4.93 5.15
N GLU A 24 21.43 3.85 4.64
CA GLU A 24 22.09 3.83 3.33
C GLU A 24 21.16 3.43 2.17
N ARG A 25 19.88 3.12 2.45
CA ARG A 25 18.87 2.70 1.47
C ARG A 25 19.36 1.52 0.62
N LYS A 26 19.72 0.43 1.30
CA LYS A 26 20.22 -0.82 0.72
C LYS A 26 19.10 -1.84 0.52
N ILE A 27 18.00 -1.76 1.25
CA ILE A 27 16.85 -2.64 1.04
C ILE A 27 16.27 -2.34 -0.35
N PHE A 28 15.89 -3.38 -1.10
CA PHE A 28 15.32 -3.23 -2.42
C PHE A 28 14.12 -2.26 -2.38
N GLY A 29 14.06 -1.33 -3.34
CA GLY A 29 13.00 -0.32 -3.41
C GLY A 29 13.14 0.89 -2.47
N SER A 30 13.89 0.77 -1.37
CA SER A 30 14.07 1.86 -0.37
C SER A 30 14.63 3.17 -0.94
N ARG A 31 15.42 3.11 -2.01
CA ARG A 31 15.95 4.32 -2.69
C ARG A 31 14.87 5.15 -3.36
N ASN A 32 13.76 4.53 -3.76
CA ASN A 32 12.67 5.21 -4.44
C ASN A 32 11.80 5.97 -3.45
N HIS A 33 11.21 5.27 -2.47
CA HIS A 33 10.30 5.89 -1.51
C HIS A 33 11.02 6.53 -0.31
N GLN A 34 12.27 6.15 -0.03
CA GLN A 34 13.10 6.71 1.04
C GLN A 34 12.46 6.70 2.44
N TYR A 35 11.59 5.72 2.70
CA TYR A 35 10.74 5.63 3.89
C TYR A 35 9.84 6.85 4.14
N LYS A 36 9.59 7.68 3.12
CA LYS A 36 8.73 8.86 3.20
C LYS A 36 7.32 8.53 2.76
N LEU A 37 6.35 8.87 3.60
CA LEU A 37 4.95 8.91 3.22
C LEU A 37 4.66 10.19 2.43
N ASN A 38 3.67 10.11 1.55
CA ASN A 38 3.09 11.29 0.94
C ASN A 38 2.19 12.02 1.96
N PRO A 39 1.91 13.31 1.74
CA PRO A 39 0.94 14.04 2.56
C PRO A 39 -0.41 13.32 2.64
N ILE A 40 -1.09 13.43 3.78
CA ILE A 40 -2.47 12.97 3.92
C ILE A 40 -3.40 13.77 3.00
N ILE A 41 -4.53 13.17 2.64
CA ILE A 41 -5.64 13.85 1.96
C ILE A 41 -6.82 14.02 2.90
N SER A 42 -7.72 14.95 2.58
CA SER A 42 -8.90 15.21 3.40
C SER A 42 -9.98 14.15 3.22
N GLU A 43 -10.85 14.02 4.21
CA GLU A 43 -12.08 13.20 4.10
C GLU A 43 -12.96 13.62 2.93
N GLU A 44 -12.93 14.90 2.53
CA GLU A 44 -13.65 15.39 1.37
C GLU A 44 -13.05 14.87 0.05
N GLN A 45 -11.72 14.89 -0.06
CA GLN A 45 -11.03 14.32 -1.22
C GLN A 45 -11.34 12.83 -1.37
N VAL A 46 -11.33 12.06 -0.28
CA VAL A 46 -11.70 10.64 -0.30
C VAL A 46 -13.15 10.44 -0.73
N LYS A 47 -14.10 11.21 -0.18
CA LYS A 47 -15.51 11.13 -0.57
C LYS A 47 -15.75 11.49 -2.04
N ASN A 48 -15.02 12.47 -2.56
CA ASN A 48 -15.10 12.85 -3.97
C ASN A 48 -14.62 11.71 -4.86
N PHE A 49 -13.49 11.07 -4.52
CA PHE A 49 -12.96 9.90 -5.22
C PHE A 49 -13.96 8.74 -5.24
N GLU A 50 -14.53 8.38 -4.07
CA GLU A 50 -15.55 7.32 -3.97
C GLU A 50 -16.77 7.61 -4.83
N LYS A 51 -17.24 8.87 -4.85
CA LYS A 51 -18.39 9.30 -5.65
C LYS A 51 -18.08 9.24 -7.15
N GLU A 52 -16.91 9.72 -7.56
CA GLU A 52 -16.47 9.72 -8.95
C GLU A 52 -16.40 8.30 -9.51
N HIS A 53 -15.80 7.38 -8.75
CA HIS A 53 -15.58 6.00 -9.18
C HIS A 53 -16.70 5.03 -8.78
N GLN A 54 -17.72 5.50 -8.05
CA GLN A 54 -18.86 4.69 -7.56
C GLN A 54 -18.44 3.48 -6.73
N ILE A 55 -17.43 3.67 -5.88
CA ILE A 55 -16.90 2.65 -4.98
C ILE A 55 -17.00 3.11 -3.53
N ILE A 56 -16.81 2.17 -2.61
CA ILE A 56 -16.61 2.46 -1.19
C ILE A 56 -15.24 1.90 -0.82
N LEU A 57 -14.34 2.76 -0.36
CA LEU A 57 -13.04 2.32 0.12
C LEU A 57 -13.17 1.66 1.49
N PRO A 58 -12.39 0.60 1.76
CA PRO A 58 -12.32 0.02 3.11
C PRO A 58 -11.98 1.07 4.17
N GLU A 59 -12.54 0.91 5.37
CA GLU A 59 -12.36 1.85 6.48
C GLU A 59 -10.88 2.03 6.81
N GLU A 60 -10.10 0.94 6.80
CA GLU A 60 -8.67 0.93 7.06
C GLU A 60 -7.88 1.72 6.00
N TYR A 61 -8.31 1.64 4.74
CA TYR A 61 -7.64 2.37 3.66
C TYR A 61 -7.98 3.86 3.70
N ARG A 62 -9.23 4.21 3.98
CA ARG A 62 -9.62 5.61 4.27
C ARG A 62 -8.79 6.16 5.42
N PHE A 63 -8.68 5.42 6.53
CA PHE A 63 -7.86 5.80 7.67
C PHE A 63 -6.40 6.04 7.28
N PHE A 64 -5.82 5.14 6.47
CA PHE A 64 -4.45 5.33 5.96
C PHE A 64 -4.31 6.64 5.18
N LEU A 65 -5.21 6.90 4.23
CA LEU A 65 -5.18 8.10 3.40
C LEU A 65 -5.33 9.41 4.19
N THR A 66 -6.18 9.42 5.22
CA THR A 66 -6.52 10.64 5.95
C THR A 66 -5.72 10.86 7.24
N LYS A 67 -5.04 9.82 7.75
CA LYS A 67 -4.27 9.90 9.01
C LYS A 67 -2.79 9.59 8.85
N ILE A 68 -2.41 8.78 7.86
CA ILE A 68 -1.04 8.27 7.72
C ILE A 68 -0.36 8.93 6.53
N GLY A 69 -0.85 8.72 5.31
CA GLY A 69 -0.34 9.34 4.09
C GLY A 69 -1.07 8.86 2.84
N ASN A 70 -1.06 9.68 1.78
CA ASN A 70 -1.60 9.32 0.47
C ASN A 70 -0.60 8.48 -0.34
N GLY A 71 -0.27 7.30 0.17
CA GLY A 71 0.79 6.45 -0.37
C GLY A 71 2.20 6.89 0.07
N GLY A 72 3.20 6.63 -0.78
CA GLY A 72 4.62 6.83 -0.49
C GLY A 72 5.27 5.53 -0.02
N ALA A 73 5.96 5.55 1.10
CA ALA A 73 6.67 4.38 1.62
C ALA A 73 5.79 3.14 1.76
N GLY A 74 6.29 2.02 1.25
CA GLY A 74 5.63 0.73 1.22
C GLY A 74 6.57 -0.33 0.62
N PRO A 75 6.09 -1.55 0.37
CA PRO A 75 6.87 -2.60 -0.28
C PRO A 75 7.46 -2.12 -1.61
N ASP A 76 8.68 -2.55 -1.88
CA ASP A 76 9.42 -2.25 -3.11
C ASP A 76 9.38 -0.75 -3.46
N TYR A 77 8.63 -0.37 -4.49
CA TYR A 77 8.59 0.99 -5.00
C TYR A 77 7.66 1.93 -4.23
N GLY A 78 6.93 1.40 -3.24
CA GLY A 78 5.97 2.15 -2.45
C GLY A 78 4.53 1.98 -2.92
N ILE A 79 3.65 2.78 -2.32
CA ILE A 79 2.21 2.80 -2.57
C ILE A 79 1.91 4.06 -3.39
N PHE A 80 1.18 3.91 -4.49
CA PHE A 80 0.78 5.05 -5.31
C PHE A 80 -0.17 5.99 -4.56
N PRO A 81 -0.10 7.31 -4.80
CA PRO A 81 -1.17 8.24 -4.44
C PRO A 81 -2.53 7.77 -4.99
N LEU A 82 -3.61 8.10 -4.28
CA LEU A 82 -4.97 7.70 -4.63
C LEU A 82 -5.35 8.08 -6.07
N GLU A 83 -4.93 9.26 -6.49
CA GLU A 83 -5.15 9.82 -7.83
C GLU A 83 -4.44 9.04 -8.95
N ASP A 84 -3.31 8.39 -8.65
CA ASP A 84 -2.47 7.71 -9.64
C ASP A 84 -2.88 6.24 -9.87
N ILE A 85 -3.80 5.71 -9.04
CA ILE A 85 -4.25 4.31 -9.12
C ILE A 85 -4.92 4.02 -10.46
N MET A 86 -5.66 4.99 -11.02
CA MET A 86 -6.44 4.81 -12.23
C MET A 86 -5.63 5.01 -13.51
N GLU A 87 -4.51 5.74 -13.47
CA GLU A 87 -3.64 5.91 -14.65
C GLU A 87 -2.93 4.59 -15.06
N ASN A 88 -2.97 3.58 -14.17
CA ASN A 88 -2.42 2.24 -14.39
C ASN A 88 -3.51 1.17 -14.62
N GLU A 89 -4.62 1.53 -15.28
CA GLU A 89 -5.74 0.64 -15.62
C GLU A 89 -5.31 -0.72 -16.20
N LYS A 90 -4.22 -0.73 -17.00
CA LYS A 90 -3.64 -1.95 -17.59
C LYS A 90 -3.29 -3.02 -16.54
N TYR A 91 -2.90 -2.61 -15.33
CA TYR A 91 -2.49 -3.52 -14.26
C TYR A 91 -3.62 -3.82 -13.25
N CYS A 92 -4.58 -2.91 -13.09
CA CYS A 92 -5.60 -3.02 -12.03
C CYS A 92 -6.87 -3.78 -12.43
N MET A 93 -7.20 -3.86 -13.73
CA MET A 93 -8.59 -4.17 -14.14
C MET A 93 -8.82 -5.50 -14.87
N SER A 94 -7.80 -6.37 -15.04
CA SER A 94 -7.99 -7.62 -15.80
C SER A 94 -8.43 -8.83 -14.97
N LYS A 95 -8.26 -8.79 -13.63
CA LYS A 95 -8.60 -9.92 -12.74
C LYS A 95 -9.53 -9.46 -11.62
N LYS A 96 -10.52 -10.29 -11.29
CA LYS A 96 -11.36 -10.11 -10.10
C LYS A 96 -10.46 -10.01 -8.87
N ALA A 97 -10.71 -9.05 -7.99
CA ALA A 97 -10.03 -8.97 -6.69
C ALA A 97 -10.15 -10.32 -5.97
N PHE A 98 -9.00 -10.93 -5.65
CA PHE A 98 -8.93 -12.27 -5.05
C PHE A 98 -8.17 -12.29 -3.71
N ILE A 99 -7.54 -11.18 -3.33
CA ILE A 99 -6.89 -11.02 -2.04
C ILE A 99 -7.96 -10.59 -1.02
N ASP A 100 -8.29 -11.49 -0.11
CA ASP A 100 -9.16 -11.23 1.03
C ASP A 100 -8.71 -12.05 2.26
N VAL A 101 -9.42 -11.93 3.37
CA VAL A 101 -9.09 -12.62 4.64
C VAL A 101 -9.18 -14.15 4.55
N GLY A 102 -9.81 -14.70 3.51
CA GLY A 102 -9.91 -16.12 3.21
C GLY A 102 -8.84 -16.61 2.22
N LEU A 103 -7.91 -15.75 1.78
CA LEU A 103 -6.82 -16.14 0.90
C LEU A 103 -5.91 -17.17 1.59
N THR A 104 -5.77 -18.33 0.95
CA THR A 104 -4.85 -19.39 1.39
C THR A 104 -3.58 -19.41 0.53
N ASP A 105 -2.51 -20.05 1.02
CA ASP A 105 -1.27 -20.23 0.25
C ASP A 105 -1.54 -20.90 -1.11
N ALA A 106 -2.44 -21.90 -1.15
CA ALA A 106 -2.83 -22.56 -2.40
C ALA A 106 -3.57 -21.63 -3.37
N MET A 107 -4.42 -20.72 -2.85
CA MET A 107 -5.10 -19.72 -3.66
C MET A 107 -4.12 -18.66 -4.19
N TRP A 108 -3.10 -18.32 -3.38
CA TRP A 108 -2.02 -17.43 -3.78
C TRP A 108 -1.17 -18.05 -4.90
N ASP A 109 -0.73 -19.29 -4.72
CA ASP A 109 0.02 -20.06 -5.73
C ASP A 109 -0.75 -20.13 -7.06
N TYR A 110 -2.06 -20.40 -6.99
CA TYR A 110 -2.92 -20.45 -8.16
C TYR A 110 -3.03 -19.09 -8.87
N ALA A 111 -3.12 -17.98 -8.12
CA ALA A 111 -3.36 -16.66 -8.68
C ALA A 111 -2.11 -16.02 -9.31
N MET A 112 -0.94 -16.28 -8.73
CA MET A 112 0.35 -15.76 -9.21
C MET A 112 0.92 -16.57 -10.38
N GLY A 113 0.63 -17.87 -10.48
CA GLY A 113 1.18 -18.73 -11.54
C GLY A 113 2.70 -18.93 -11.43
N ASP A 114 3.26 -19.85 -12.23
CA ASP A 114 4.69 -20.19 -12.17
C ASP A 114 5.63 -19.09 -12.71
N GLU A 115 5.16 -18.15 -13.54
CA GLU A 115 6.00 -17.12 -14.15
C GLU A 115 6.40 -15.99 -13.18
N ASP A 116 5.55 -15.67 -12.19
CA ASP A 116 5.84 -14.66 -11.17
C ASP A 116 6.61 -15.23 -9.95
N ARG A 117 6.86 -16.55 -9.91
CA ARG A 117 7.74 -17.19 -8.91
C ARG A 117 9.22 -16.80 -9.03
N LEU A 118 9.63 -16.07 -10.08
CA LEU A 118 11.01 -15.58 -10.20
C LEU A 118 11.38 -14.54 -9.13
N PHE A 119 10.42 -14.07 -8.32
CA PHE A 119 10.63 -13.16 -7.18
C PHE A 119 10.39 -13.83 -5.81
N THR A 120 10.43 -15.16 -5.70
CA THR A 120 10.36 -15.81 -4.37
C THR A 120 11.57 -15.42 -3.52
N TRP A 121 11.27 -14.82 -2.36
CA TRP A 121 12.17 -14.55 -1.23
C TRP A 121 12.85 -15.84 -0.75
N THR A 122 13.89 -16.32 -1.43
CA THR A 122 14.75 -17.43 -0.97
C THR A 122 16.14 -16.97 -0.57
N GLY A 123 16.32 -15.71 -0.15
CA GLY A 123 17.65 -15.25 0.24
C GLY A 123 17.68 -13.94 1.00
N MET A 124 17.49 -14.03 2.32
CA MET A 124 18.18 -13.18 3.27
C MET A 124 18.67 -14.03 4.44
#